data_AF-A0A0F6A6L9-F1
#
_entry.id   AF-A0A0F6A6L9-F1
#
_cell.length_a   1.000
_cell.length_b   1.000
_cell.length_c   1.000
_cell.angle_alpha   90.00
_cell.angle_beta   90.00
_cell.angle_gamma   90.00
#
_symmetry.space_group_name_H-M   'P 1'
#
loop_
_entity.id
_entity.type
_entity.pdbx_description
1 polymer ?
#
loop_
_entity_poly.entity_id
_entity_poly.type
_entity_poly.pdbx_seq_one_letter_code
_entity_poly.pdbx_strand_id
1 'polypeptide(L)'
;MKDFEDLINQVRRQIIISVELEESEIAQLSNDDDLLGSPLFLDSVDLLQIYADCQRKFSVVFNNADYEGTHTVRSIVTRTISAKATKNANTDSALFYSSDGNRYSDAEFKQHIAQLITALQSAGLDKTKPLRVLDVDPVKMMMVMVAAVLSGHKPLLSAQPQGENAVSFADLASKQGEAPSLPDSYTIYQQLATLSQKAVIFFETSGSTGVPVRIEKSLASMVQEVEALTTLFDFSVLDLIDAYVSPVHMYGFIWSFLLPLKLETPVMYQSNTLLRPVSETVSHVMAVSVPSIWQSLSGALTAQYRYIVNSGGKFGEQRDVQFAKLVQSKLPELQGIDVLGSTETGAIAYRMIGQDNIQTYQLLPTVSLQPSDDGHLIYSDFLPLGVECAPLDDKIELLANNKILHLGRKDNVFKFKGKRYSLKAIEDKLSQLFSGHDLRVYFIDQAHNVRGGELIAFVAKASSHFDITDEVRALFQDLPIPKIEFIDELPTNAMGKVTLQGLQEKVRNARV
;
A
#
# COMPACT_ATOMS: atom_id res chain seq x y z
N MET A 1 -27.53 -27.59 -10.07
CA MET A 1 -27.80 -27.54 -8.61
C MET A 1 -26.88 -28.47 -7.83
N LYS A 2 -26.82 -29.78 -8.15
CA LYS A 2 -25.95 -30.72 -7.41
C LYS A 2 -24.46 -30.33 -7.40
N ASP A 3 -23.93 -29.88 -8.54
CA ASP A 3 -22.53 -29.41 -8.65
C ASP A 3 -22.28 -28.07 -7.94
N PHE A 4 -23.33 -27.26 -7.72
CA PHE A 4 -23.23 -25.97 -7.05
C PHE A 4 -23.18 -26.15 -5.52
N GLU A 5 -24.03 -27.02 -4.97
CA GLU A 5 -23.99 -27.36 -3.55
C GLU A 5 -22.72 -28.12 -3.16
N ASP A 6 -22.24 -29.02 -4.02
CA ASP A 6 -20.96 -29.69 -3.77
C ASP A 6 -19.80 -28.68 -3.73
N LEU A 7 -19.79 -27.70 -4.64
CA LEU A 7 -18.78 -26.65 -4.65
C LEU A 7 -18.90 -25.72 -3.42
N ILE A 8 -20.11 -25.41 -2.94
CA ILE A 8 -20.31 -24.70 -1.67
C ILE A 8 -19.62 -25.45 -0.53
N ASN A 9 -19.85 -26.75 -0.39
CA ASN A 9 -19.27 -27.55 0.67
C ASN A 9 -17.74 -27.60 0.58
N GLN A 10 -17.20 -27.71 -0.65
CA GLN A 10 -15.75 -27.68 -0.87
C GLN A 10 -15.13 -26.31 -0.53
N VAL A 11 -15.81 -25.20 -0.83
CA VAL A 11 -15.38 -23.83 -0.48
C VAL A 11 -15.44 -23.64 1.04
N ARG A 12 -16.54 -24.02 1.70
CA ARG A 12 -16.66 -23.97 3.17
C ARG A 12 -15.53 -24.72 3.85
N ARG A 13 -15.26 -25.96 3.41
CA ARG A 13 -14.13 -26.74 3.91
C ARG A 13 -12.79 -26.05 3.65
N GLN A 14 -12.65 -25.34 2.53
CA GLN A 14 -11.42 -24.61 2.27
C GLN A 14 -11.25 -23.40 3.18
N ILE A 15 -12.32 -22.66 3.49
CA ILE A 15 -12.28 -21.56 4.44
C ILE A 15 -11.81 -22.07 5.80
N ILE A 16 -12.41 -23.16 6.32
CA ILE A 16 -11.96 -23.83 7.55
C ILE A 16 -10.46 -24.09 7.56
N ILE A 17 -9.92 -24.66 6.48
CA ILE A 17 -8.49 -24.99 6.37
C ILE A 17 -7.62 -23.73 6.29
N SER A 18 -8.09 -22.70 5.58
CA SER A 18 -7.25 -21.52 5.24
C SER A 18 -7.02 -20.61 6.46
N VAL A 19 -7.96 -20.60 7.41
CA VAL A 19 -7.93 -19.73 8.60
C VAL A 19 -8.10 -20.50 9.91
N GLU A 20 -7.92 -21.84 9.87
CA GLU A 20 -7.94 -22.73 11.05
C GLU A 20 -9.22 -22.63 11.91
N LEU A 21 -10.39 -22.48 11.30
CA LEU A 21 -11.68 -22.42 12.01
C LEU A 21 -12.19 -23.82 12.42
N GLU A 22 -13.01 -23.88 13.47
CA GLU A 22 -13.73 -25.10 13.83
C GLU A 22 -14.91 -25.34 12.88
N GLU A 23 -15.24 -26.60 12.57
CA GLU A 23 -16.37 -26.92 11.68
C GLU A 23 -17.70 -26.34 12.19
N SER A 24 -17.85 -26.22 13.51
CA SER A 24 -19.03 -25.66 14.17
C SER A 24 -19.24 -24.17 13.91
N GLU A 25 -18.17 -23.41 13.64
CA GLU A 25 -18.23 -21.97 13.39
C GLU A 25 -18.75 -21.68 11.98
N ILE A 26 -18.38 -22.50 11.00
CA ILE A 26 -18.91 -22.43 9.63
C ILE A 26 -20.32 -23.00 9.53
N ALA A 27 -20.69 -23.99 10.35
CA ALA A 27 -22.01 -24.62 10.28
C ALA A 27 -23.16 -23.62 10.53
N GLN A 28 -22.91 -22.54 11.27
CA GLN A 28 -23.88 -21.49 11.57
C GLN A 28 -23.92 -20.36 10.52
N LEU A 29 -22.93 -20.29 9.64
CA LEU A 29 -22.81 -19.25 8.62
C LEU A 29 -23.76 -19.54 7.44
N SER A 30 -24.58 -18.57 7.04
CA SER A 30 -25.32 -18.60 5.76
C SER A 30 -24.38 -18.44 4.56
N ASN A 31 -24.77 -18.91 3.37
CA ASN A 31 -23.93 -18.70 2.17
C ASN A 31 -23.80 -17.23 1.76
N ASP A 32 -24.67 -16.37 2.29
CA ASP A 32 -24.79 -14.95 1.98
C ASP A 32 -24.30 -14.03 3.10
N ASP A 33 -23.85 -14.59 4.22
CA ASP A 33 -23.25 -13.80 5.30
C ASP A 33 -21.87 -13.31 4.87
N ASP A 34 -21.59 -12.04 5.16
CA ASP A 34 -20.27 -11.45 4.94
C ASP A 34 -19.27 -12.07 5.90
N LEU A 35 -18.19 -12.64 5.37
CA LEU A 35 -17.10 -13.24 6.12
C LEU A 35 -16.37 -12.22 7.01
N LEU A 36 -16.41 -10.93 6.66
CA LEU A 36 -15.89 -9.84 7.51
C LEU A 36 -16.84 -9.48 8.66
N GLY A 37 -18.09 -9.91 8.58
CA GLY A 37 -19.15 -9.63 9.54
C GLY A 37 -19.40 -10.80 10.50
N SER A 38 -20.45 -10.64 11.31
CA SER A 38 -20.95 -11.73 12.16
C SER A 38 -21.37 -12.93 11.30
N PRO A 39 -21.04 -14.17 11.70
CA PRO A 39 -20.43 -14.58 12.96
C PRO A 39 -18.90 -14.68 12.97
N LEU A 40 -18.22 -14.59 11.82
CA LEU A 40 -16.79 -14.95 11.71
C LEU A 40 -15.82 -13.79 11.96
N PHE A 41 -16.20 -12.56 11.62
CA PHE A 41 -15.38 -11.35 11.81
C PHE A 41 -13.94 -11.48 11.28
N LEU A 42 -13.76 -12.15 10.14
CA LEU A 42 -12.45 -12.33 9.52
C LEU A 42 -11.86 -10.98 9.13
N ASP A 43 -10.53 -10.89 9.06
CA ASP A 43 -9.86 -9.68 8.60
C ASP A 43 -9.43 -9.75 7.12
N SER A 44 -8.83 -8.68 6.63
CA SER A 44 -8.40 -8.60 5.23
C SER A 44 -7.27 -9.59 4.88
N VAL A 45 -6.47 -10.00 5.87
CA VAL A 45 -5.39 -10.98 5.70
C VAL A 45 -5.97 -12.38 5.63
N ASP A 46 -6.93 -12.69 6.50
CA ASP A 46 -7.70 -13.94 6.47
C ASP A 46 -8.41 -14.13 5.13
N LEU A 47 -9.05 -13.07 4.61
CA LEU A 47 -9.66 -13.10 3.29
C LEU A 47 -8.62 -13.36 2.20
N LEU A 48 -7.47 -12.67 2.24
CA LEU A 48 -6.42 -12.84 1.25
C LEU A 48 -5.91 -14.29 1.22
N GLN A 49 -5.75 -14.91 2.39
CA GLN A 49 -5.40 -16.32 2.52
C GLN A 49 -6.49 -17.24 1.96
N ILE A 50 -7.76 -17.02 2.32
CA ILE A 50 -8.92 -17.78 1.82
C ILE A 50 -9.00 -17.73 0.29
N TYR A 51 -8.89 -16.54 -0.31
CA TYR A 51 -8.95 -16.38 -1.76
C TYR A 51 -7.75 -17.08 -2.43
N ALA A 52 -6.53 -16.92 -1.90
CA ALA A 52 -5.34 -17.62 -2.40
C ALA A 52 -5.52 -19.14 -2.42
N ASP A 53 -5.98 -19.70 -1.30
CA ASP A 53 -6.10 -21.13 -1.11
C ASP A 53 -7.27 -21.71 -1.90
N CYS A 54 -8.38 -20.98 -2.03
CA CYS A 54 -9.48 -21.37 -2.92
C CYS A 54 -9.01 -21.40 -4.39
N GLN A 55 -8.33 -20.36 -4.85
CA GLN A 55 -7.80 -20.32 -6.22
C GLN A 55 -6.85 -21.49 -6.49
N ARG A 56 -5.96 -21.81 -5.54
CA ARG A 56 -5.06 -22.97 -5.61
C ARG A 56 -5.82 -24.29 -5.64
N LYS A 57 -6.76 -24.50 -4.71
CA LYS A 57 -7.55 -25.74 -4.60
C LYS A 57 -8.39 -26.03 -5.83
N PHE A 58 -9.00 -24.99 -6.40
CA PHE A 58 -9.91 -25.15 -7.54
C PHE A 58 -9.22 -24.97 -8.90
N SER A 59 -7.91 -24.72 -8.92
CA SER A 59 -7.11 -24.45 -10.12
C SER A 59 -7.73 -23.35 -10.99
N VAL A 60 -8.11 -22.23 -10.36
CA VAL A 60 -8.74 -21.08 -11.00
C VAL A 60 -8.03 -19.79 -10.67
N VAL A 61 -8.15 -18.80 -11.56
CA VAL A 61 -7.80 -17.42 -11.26
C VAL A 61 -9.09 -16.63 -11.15
N PHE A 62 -9.38 -16.10 -9.96
CA PHE A 62 -10.58 -15.29 -9.81
C PHE A 62 -10.46 -14.00 -10.64
N ASN A 63 -11.59 -13.44 -11.03
CA ASN A 63 -11.64 -12.17 -11.73
C ASN A 63 -12.33 -11.17 -10.77
N ASN A 64 -11.81 -9.92 -10.62
CA ASN A 64 -12.57 -8.89 -9.88
C ASN A 64 -13.62 -8.16 -10.72
N ALA A 65 -13.65 -8.32 -12.05
CA ALA A 65 -14.79 -7.89 -12.86
C ALA A 65 -16.09 -8.60 -12.42
N ASP A 66 -15.97 -9.83 -11.90
CA ASP A 66 -17.08 -10.61 -11.34
C ASP A 66 -17.29 -10.35 -9.83
N TYR A 67 -16.58 -9.38 -9.23
CA TYR A 67 -16.68 -9.09 -7.79
C TYR A 67 -17.77 -8.05 -7.52
N GLU A 68 -18.86 -8.51 -6.91
CA GLU A 68 -20.02 -7.69 -6.56
C GLU A 68 -19.84 -6.88 -5.25
N GLY A 69 -18.62 -6.78 -4.70
CA GLY A 69 -18.39 -6.01 -3.47
C GLY A 69 -18.64 -6.76 -2.17
N THR A 70 -18.91 -8.07 -2.22
CA THR A 70 -19.27 -8.88 -1.04
C THR A 70 -18.33 -10.08 -0.86
N HIS A 71 -17.90 -10.36 0.39
CA HIS A 71 -17.06 -11.50 0.73
C HIS A 71 -17.89 -12.63 1.35
N THR A 72 -18.60 -13.41 0.55
CA THR A 72 -19.49 -14.48 1.03
C THR A 72 -19.06 -15.82 0.45
N VAL A 73 -19.52 -16.92 1.05
CA VAL A 73 -19.32 -18.27 0.48
C VAL A 73 -19.90 -18.31 -0.95
N ARG A 74 -21.08 -17.72 -1.15
CA ARG A 74 -21.71 -17.62 -2.48
C ARG A 74 -20.85 -16.83 -3.47
N SER A 75 -20.25 -15.72 -3.06
CA SER A 75 -19.43 -14.92 -3.97
C SER A 75 -18.16 -15.67 -4.37
N ILE A 76 -17.52 -16.41 -3.46
CA ILE A 76 -16.36 -17.27 -3.78
C ILE A 76 -16.75 -18.39 -4.75
N VAL A 77 -17.89 -19.07 -4.53
CA VAL A 77 -18.40 -20.13 -5.41
C VAL A 77 -18.70 -19.58 -6.80
N THR A 78 -19.41 -18.45 -6.87
CA THR A 78 -19.78 -17.81 -8.15
C THR A 78 -18.54 -17.41 -8.94
N ARG A 79 -17.53 -16.85 -8.27
CA ARG A 79 -16.24 -16.52 -8.89
C ARG A 79 -15.46 -17.75 -9.32
N THR A 80 -15.56 -18.86 -8.59
CA THR A 80 -14.97 -20.15 -8.98
C THR A 80 -15.61 -20.70 -10.25
N ILE A 81 -16.94 -20.62 -10.36
CA ILE A 81 -17.67 -21.07 -11.55
C ILE A 81 -17.34 -20.20 -12.76
N SER A 82 -17.36 -18.87 -12.59
CA SER A 82 -17.06 -17.90 -13.65
C SER A 82 -15.62 -18.06 -14.15
N ALA A 83 -14.66 -18.24 -13.24
CA ALA A 83 -13.28 -18.50 -13.58
C ALA A 83 -13.07 -19.85 -14.30
N LYS A 84 -13.84 -20.90 -13.96
CA LYS A 84 -13.80 -22.19 -14.69
C LYS A 84 -14.41 -22.09 -16.08
N ALA A 85 -15.42 -21.25 -16.27
CA ALA A 85 -16.04 -21.00 -17.57
C ALA A 85 -15.11 -20.20 -18.51
N THR A 86 -14.24 -19.35 -17.94
CA THR A 86 -13.31 -18.48 -18.68
C THR A 86 -11.95 -19.16 -18.91
N LYS A 87 -11.97 -20.43 -19.35
CA LYS A 87 -10.75 -21.12 -19.80
C LYS A 87 -10.49 -20.76 -21.27
N ASN A 88 -9.40 -20.02 -21.48
CA ASN A 88 -8.82 -19.54 -22.74
C ASN A 88 -9.28 -18.16 -23.19
N ALA A 89 -8.39 -17.18 -23.04
CA ALA A 89 -8.26 -16.07 -23.97
C ALA A 89 -6.78 -15.61 -24.00
N ASN A 90 -6.18 -15.84 -25.17
CA ASN A 90 -4.97 -15.29 -25.77
C ASN A 90 -3.62 -15.27 -25.05
N THR A 91 -2.65 -15.70 -25.86
CA THR A 91 -1.19 -15.80 -25.69
C THR A 91 -0.46 -14.54 -26.14
N ASP A 92 -1.12 -13.39 -26.20
CA ASP A 92 -0.42 -12.12 -26.44
C ASP A 92 0.26 -11.67 -25.15
N SER A 93 1.47 -11.12 -25.28
CA SER A 93 2.23 -10.58 -24.14
C SER A 93 1.52 -9.35 -23.59
N ALA A 94 0.77 -9.53 -22.50
CA ALA A 94 0.13 -8.42 -21.80
C ALA A 94 1.18 -7.54 -21.12
N LEU A 95 1.02 -6.23 -21.21
CA LEU A 95 1.82 -5.26 -20.46
C LEU A 95 1.26 -5.09 -19.04
N PHE A 96 -0.06 -5.15 -18.88
CA PHE A 96 -0.72 -5.02 -17.57
C PHE A 96 -1.75 -6.13 -17.35
N TYR A 97 -1.63 -6.84 -16.23
CA TYR A 97 -2.66 -7.71 -15.68
C TYR A 97 -3.38 -6.94 -14.58
N SER A 98 -4.62 -6.60 -14.84
CA SER A 98 -5.39 -5.67 -14.03
C SER A 98 -5.85 -6.25 -12.70
N SER A 99 -6.35 -5.47 -11.74
CA SER A 99 -6.91 -6.09 -10.54
C SER A 99 -8.26 -6.78 -10.83
N ASP A 100 -8.95 -6.36 -11.89
CA ASP A 100 -10.23 -6.88 -12.36
C ASP A 100 -10.15 -8.02 -13.38
N GLY A 101 -9.14 -8.90 -13.26
CA GLY A 101 -9.01 -10.07 -14.12
C GLY A 101 -8.59 -9.79 -15.57
N ASN A 102 -8.86 -8.59 -16.09
CA ASN A 102 -8.54 -8.18 -17.45
C ASN A 102 -7.04 -8.09 -17.67
N ARG A 103 -6.65 -8.11 -18.95
CA ARG A 103 -5.28 -7.99 -19.42
C ARG A 103 -5.26 -6.96 -20.53
N TYR A 104 -4.19 -6.19 -20.59
CA TYR A 104 -4.00 -5.17 -21.60
C TYR A 104 -2.59 -5.30 -22.16
N SER A 105 -2.50 -5.58 -23.46
CA SER A 105 -1.26 -5.40 -24.23
C SER A 105 -0.87 -3.93 -24.29
N ASP A 106 0.39 -3.64 -24.68
CA ASP A 106 0.83 -2.26 -24.93
C ASP A 106 -0.04 -1.55 -25.98
N ALA A 107 -0.42 -2.27 -27.04
CA ALA A 107 -1.27 -1.74 -28.11
C ALA A 107 -2.68 -1.39 -27.60
N GLU A 108 -3.33 -2.29 -26.84
CA GLU A 108 -4.64 -2.03 -26.24
C GLU A 108 -4.56 -0.86 -25.25
N PHE A 109 -3.50 -0.79 -24.44
CA PHE A 109 -3.31 0.29 -23.48
C PHE A 109 -3.17 1.65 -24.19
N LYS A 110 -2.36 1.73 -25.25
CA LYS A 110 -2.23 2.93 -26.09
C LYS A 110 -3.53 3.31 -26.78
N GLN A 111 -4.27 2.33 -27.31
CA GLN A 111 -5.56 2.56 -27.96
C GLN A 111 -6.58 3.15 -26.98
N HIS A 112 -6.67 2.62 -25.77
CA HIS A 112 -7.54 3.17 -24.74
C HIS A 112 -7.14 4.59 -24.34
N ILE A 113 -5.84 4.88 -24.19
CA ILE A 113 -5.39 6.26 -23.91
C ILE A 113 -5.83 7.21 -25.03
N ALA A 114 -5.66 6.84 -26.30
CA ALA A 114 -6.09 7.67 -27.44
C ALA A 114 -7.59 8.01 -27.38
N GLN A 115 -8.42 7.01 -27.08
CA GLN A 115 -9.87 7.19 -26.91
C GLN A 115 -10.19 8.12 -25.74
N LEU A 116 -9.54 7.90 -24.59
CA LEU A 116 -9.74 8.72 -23.39
C LEU A 116 -9.30 10.17 -23.59
N ILE A 117 -8.23 10.44 -24.36
CA ILE A 117 -7.83 11.81 -24.73
C ILE A 117 -8.96 12.52 -25.47
N THR A 118 -9.59 11.86 -26.45
CA THR A 118 -10.70 12.42 -27.23
C THR A 118 -11.92 12.68 -26.33
N ALA A 119 -12.23 11.75 -25.43
CA ALA A 119 -13.31 11.91 -24.46
C ALA A 119 -13.05 13.05 -23.47
N LEU A 120 -11.82 13.22 -22.99
CA LEU A 120 -11.43 14.29 -22.07
C LEU A 120 -11.54 15.67 -22.73
N GLN A 121 -11.14 15.80 -23.99
CA GLN A 121 -11.24 17.05 -24.74
C GLN A 121 -12.70 17.51 -24.91
N SER A 122 -13.63 16.57 -25.06
CA SER A 122 -15.06 16.86 -25.18
C SER A 122 -15.82 16.98 -23.85
N ALA A 123 -15.19 16.59 -22.73
CA ALA A 123 -15.85 16.56 -21.41
C ALA A 123 -16.04 17.94 -20.76
N GLY A 124 -15.43 19.01 -21.29
CA GLY A 124 -15.59 20.38 -20.77
C GLY A 124 -15.02 20.58 -19.35
N LEU A 125 -14.03 19.77 -18.96
CA LEU A 125 -13.44 19.77 -17.63
C LEU A 125 -12.53 20.99 -17.41
N ASP A 126 -12.50 21.49 -16.17
CA ASP A 126 -11.66 22.62 -15.79
C ASP A 126 -10.19 22.20 -15.71
N LYS A 127 -9.37 22.68 -16.65
CA LYS A 127 -7.92 22.44 -16.69
C LYS A 127 -7.13 23.20 -15.63
N THR A 128 -7.72 24.21 -14.99
CA THR A 128 -7.07 25.00 -13.94
C THR A 128 -7.09 24.29 -12.59
N LYS A 129 -8.03 23.36 -12.41
CA LYS A 129 -8.18 22.55 -11.20
C LYS A 129 -7.57 21.15 -11.39
N PRO A 130 -7.10 20.51 -10.30
CA PRO A 130 -6.73 19.10 -10.35
C PRO A 130 -7.91 18.24 -10.84
N LEU A 131 -7.62 17.27 -11.70
CA LEU A 131 -8.60 16.33 -12.26
C LEU A 131 -8.54 15.02 -11.46
N ARG A 132 -9.52 14.78 -10.59
CA ARG A 132 -9.56 13.56 -9.78
C ARG A 132 -9.84 12.33 -10.64
N VAL A 133 -9.01 11.31 -10.50
CA VAL A 133 -9.24 9.99 -11.11
C VAL A 133 -9.95 9.11 -10.09
N LEU A 134 -11.15 8.63 -10.42
CA LEU A 134 -12.02 7.88 -9.51
C LEU A 134 -11.81 6.36 -9.54
N ASP A 135 -11.13 5.86 -10.57
CA ASP A 135 -10.93 4.43 -10.76
C ASP A 135 -10.12 3.83 -9.61
N VAL A 136 -10.61 2.74 -9.02
CA VAL A 136 -9.91 1.95 -8.01
C VAL A 136 -9.03 0.86 -8.64
N ASP A 137 -9.38 0.43 -9.85
CA ASP A 137 -8.60 -0.54 -10.61
C ASP A 137 -7.30 0.13 -11.11
N PRO A 138 -6.11 -0.42 -10.77
CA PRO A 138 -4.82 0.19 -11.08
C PRO A 138 -4.63 0.52 -12.56
N VAL A 139 -5.05 -0.36 -13.46
CA VAL A 139 -4.74 -0.19 -14.88
C VAL A 139 -5.64 0.87 -15.49
N LYS A 140 -6.95 0.82 -15.22
CA LYS A 140 -7.92 1.85 -15.65
C LYS A 140 -7.55 3.23 -15.10
N MET A 141 -7.17 3.29 -13.81
CA MET A 141 -6.68 4.52 -13.17
C MET A 141 -5.48 5.11 -13.92
N MET A 142 -4.51 4.26 -14.27
CA MET A 142 -3.33 4.71 -15.00
C MET A 142 -3.63 5.11 -16.45
N MET A 143 -4.55 4.43 -17.15
CA MET A 143 -5.00 4.85 -18.48
C MET A 143 -5.61 6.26 -18.45
N VAL A 144 -6.53 6.52 -17.51
CA VAL A 144 -7.17 7.83 -17.34
C VAL A 144 -6.15 8.89 -16.94
N MET A 145 -5.23 8.56 -16.02
CA MET A 145 -4.16 9.46 -15.59
C MET A 145 -3.24 9.84 -16.75
N VAL A 146 -2.77 8.87 -17.55
CA VAL A 146 -1.92 9.16 -18.73
C VAL A 146 -2.69 10.01 -19.74
N ALA A 147 -3.93 9.65 -20.06
CA ALA A 147 -4.76 10.44 -20.97
C ALA A 147 -4.95 11.89 -20.49
N ALA A 148 -5.13 12.09 -19.18
CA ALA A 148 -5.21 13.40 -18.55
C ALA A 148 -3.92 14.21 -18.73
N VAL A 149 -2.76 13.62 -18.41
CA VAL A 149 -1.45 14.27 -18.60
C VAL A 149 -1.24 14.66 -20.07
N LEU A 150 -1.47 13.74 -21.00
CA LEU A 150 -1.29 13.98 -22.44
C LEU A 150 -2.26 15.04 -22.98
N SER A 151 -3.42 15.21 -22.33
CA SER A 151 -4.42 16.24 -22.67
C SER A 151 -4.17 17.59 -21.97
N GLY A 152 -3.11 17.71 -21.18
CA GLY A 152 -2.77 18.93 -20.43
C GLY A 152 -3.60 19.18 -19.17
N HIS A 153 -4.29 18.16 -18.65
CA HIS A 153 -4.88 18.20 -17.31
C HIS A 153 -3.81 17.83 -16.26
N LYS A 154 -4.09 18.18 -15.00
CA LYS A 154 -3.26 17.81 -13.85
C LYS A 154 -3.98 16.71 -13.04
N PRO A 155 -3.75 15.42 -13.30
CA PRO A 155 -4.47 14.36 -12.60
C PRO A 155 -4.18 14.38 -11.09
N LEU A 156 -5.19 14.03 -10.30
CA LEU A 156 -5.13 13.83 -8.87
C LEU A 156 -5.42 12.37 -8.56
N LEU A 157 -4.39 11.68 -8.07
CA LEU A 157 -4.46 10.31 -7.57
C LEU A 157 -4.77 10.34 -6.07
N SER A 158 -5.88 9.71 -5.70
CA SER A 158 -6.39 9.75 -4.34
C SER A 158 -7.20 8.51 -4.02
N ALA A 159 -7.04 8.00 -2.80
CA ALA A 159 -7.87 6.93 -2.28
C ALA A 159 -9.24 7.41 -1.79
N GLN A 160 -9.53 8.72 -1.84
CA GLN A 160 -10.83 9.25 -1.45
C GLN A 160 -11.87 9.00 -2.54
N PRO A 161 -13.03 8.41 -2.22
CA PRO A 161 -14.00 7.91 -3.20
C PRO A 161 -14.80 9.02 -3.91
N GLN A 162 -14.70 10.27 -3.43
CA GLN A 162 -15.47 11.40 -3.95
C GLN A 162 -14.61 12.67 -4.02
N GLY A 163 -15.04 13.61 -4.85
CA GLY A 163 -14.48 14.94 -4.93
C GLY A 163 -14.93 15.68 -6.18
N GLU A 164 -14.64 16.99 -6.24
CA GLU A 164 -14.92 17.82 -7.40
C GLU A 164 -13.98 17.52 -8.58
N ASN A 165 -14.40 17.92 -9.79
CA ASN A 165 -13.64 17.80 -11.05
C ASN A 165 -13.07 16.38 -11.22
N ALA A 166 -13.95 15.39 -11.26
CA ALA A 166 -13.61 13.99 -11.20
C ALA A 166 -14.11 13.22 -12.42
N VAL A 167 -13.37 12.18 -12.81
CA VAL A 167 -13.70 11.28 -13.92
C VAL A 167 -13.30 9.85 -13.59
N SER A 168 -14.02 8.89 -14.15
CA SER A 168 -13.61 7.48 -14.21
C SER A 168 -13.38 7.01 -15.66
N PHE A 169 -12.72 5.87 -15.81
CA PHE A 169 -12.57 5.19 -17.09
C PHE A 169 -13.94 4.90 -17.71
N ALA A 170 -14.91 4.43 -16.91
CA ALA A 170 -16.25 4.11 -17.38
C ALA A 170 -16.99 5.36 -17.92
N ASP A 171 -16.87 6.49 -17.22
CA ASP A 171 -17.50 7.76 -17.64
C ASP A 171 -16.98 8.22 -19.01
N LEU A 172 -15.67 8.05 -19.23
CA LEU A 172 -15.01 8.49 -20.46
C LEU A 172 -15.17 7.48 -21.60
N ALA A 173 -15.05 6.17 -21.33
CA ALA A 173 -15.17 5.12 -22.33
C ALA A 173 -16.59 5.02 -22.92
N SER A 174 -17.62 5.40 -22.17
CA SER A 174 -19.00 5.46 -22.66
C SER A 174 -19.22 6.54 -23.74
N LYS A 175 -18.35 7.54 -23.80
CA LYS A 175 -18.39 8.62 -24.79
C LYS A 175 -17.63 8.18 -26.04
N GLN A 176 -18.29 7.36 -26.87
CA GLN A 176 -17.70 6.86 -28.11
C GLN A 176 -17.31 8.02 -29.05
N GLY A 177 -16.06 7.99 -29.50
CA GLY A 177 -15.55 8.81 -30.61
C GLY A 177 -14.47 8.04 -31.35
N GLU A 178 -14.37 8.24 -32.67
CA GLU A 178 -13.18 7.82 -33.40
C GLU A 178 -11.98 8.57 -32.85
N ALA A 179 -10.97 7.83 -32.37
CA ALA A 179 -9.75 8.41 -31.83
C ALA A 179 -8.57 8.02 -32.73
N PRO A 180 -7.70 8.98 -33.12
CA PRO A 180 -6.45 8.64 -33.79
C PRO A 180 -5.58 7.80 -32.86
N SER A 181 -4.89 6.78 -33.38
CA SER A 181 -3.94 6.01 -32.57
C SER A 181 -2.83 6.92 -32.04
N LEU A 182 -2.34 6.62 -30.82
CA LEU A 182 -1.09 7.22 -30.37
C LEU A 182 0.05 6.81 -31.32
N PRO A 183 1.04 7.68 -31.56
CA PRO A 183 2.17 7.33 -32.42
C PRO A 183 2.94 6.12 -31.86
N ASP A 184 3.13 5.09 -32.67
CA ASP A 184 3.90 3.89 -32.28
C ASP A 184 5.41 4.15 -32.16
N SER A 185 5.89 5.29 -32.66
CA SER A 185 7.32 5.64 -32.67
C SER A 185 7.91 5.91 -31.27
N TYR A 186 7.08 6.04 -30.25
CA TYR A 186 7.51 6.30 -28.88
C TYR A 186 6.77 5.41 -27.88
N THR A 187 7.50 4.83 -26.93
CA THR A 187 6.90 4.14 -25.78
C THR A 187 6.15 5.14 -24.89
N ILE A 188 5.21 4.65 -24.08
CA ILE A 188 4.46 5.51 -23.14
C ILE A 188 5.43 6.22 -22.18
N TYR A 189 6.47 5.51 -21.71
CA TYR A 189 7.51 6.11 -20.88
C TYR A 189 8.21 7.28 -21.59
N GLN A 190 8.60 7.12 -22.85
CA GLN A 190 9.25 8.19 -23.62
C GLN A 190 8.32 9.41 -23.81
N GLN A 191 7.03 9.19 -24.04
CA GLN A 191 6.05 10.28 -24.15
C GLN A 191 5.92 11.05 -22.82
N LEU A 192 5.81 10.33 -21.71
CA LEU A 192 5.76 10.91 -20.36
C LEU A 192 7.05 11.64 -19.99
N ALA A 193 8.22 11.04 -20.27
CA ALA A 193 9.53 11.62 -20.00
C ALA A 193 9.76 12.91 -20.81
N THR A 194 9.27 12.98 -22.04
CA THR A 194 9.40 14.18 -22.89
C THR A 194 8.50 15.32 -22.40
N LEU A 195 7.31 15.02 -21.87
CA LEU A 195 6.39 16.01 -21.30
C LEU A 195 6.73 16.42 -19.87
N SER A 196 7.65 15.70 -19.23
CA SER A 196 7.92 15.73 -17.80
C SER A 196 8.17 17.12 -17.21
N GLN A 197 8.79 18.02 -17.99
CA GLN A 197 9.12 19.40 -17.59
C GLN A 197 7.89 20.32 -17.45
N LYS A 198 6.74 19.92 -18.01
CA LYS A 198 5.49 20.72 -17.99
C LYS A 198 4.31 19.99 -17.34
N ALA A 199 4.46 18.68 -17.10
CA ALA A 199 3.42 17.82 -16.57
C ALA A 199 3.48 17.71 -15.04
N VAL A 200 2.30 17.67 -14.42
CA VAL A 200 2.13 17.63 -12.96
C VAL A 200 1.12 16.54 -12.61
N ILE A 201 1.40 15.82 -11.54
CA ILE A 201 0.48 14.86 -10.92
C ILE A 201 0.33 15.25 -9.44
N PHE A 202 -0.90 15.28 -8.96
CA PHE A 202 -1.20 15.45 -7.55
C PHE A 202 -1.39 14.09 -6.88
N PHE A 203 -0.87 13.96 -5.66
CA PHE A 203 -1.15 12.84 -4.77
C PHE A 203 -1.84 13.35 -3.51
N GLU A 204 -2.84 12.64 -3.01
CA GLU A 204 -3.44 12.90 -1.69
C GLU A 204 -2.92 11.89 -0.66
N THR A 205 -2.31 12.40 0.40
CA THR A 205 -1.95 11.60 1.59
C THR A 205 -3.05 11.77 2.63
N SER A 206 -3.29 10.76 3.47
CA SER A 206 -4.39 10.79 4.46
C SER A 206 -4.23 11.83 5.58
N GLY A 207 -3.12 12.59 5.61
CA GLY A 207 -2.82 13.59 6.64
C GLY A 207 -2.65 13.00 8.05
N SER A 208 -1.84 13.64 8.90
CA SER A 208 -1.75 13.29 10.33
C SER A 208 -2.98 13.73 11.14
N THR A 209 -3.78 14.65 10.57
CA THR A 209 -4.98 15.26 11.15
C THR A 209 -6.29 14.67 10.62
N GLY A 210 -6.23 13.71 9.68
CA GLY A 210 -7.39 13.13 9.00
C GLY A 210 -7.92 13.96 7.81
N VAL A 211 -7.40 15.18 7.60
CA VAL A 211 -7.66 15.96 6.38
C VAL A 211 -6.61 15.60 5.33
N PRO A 212 -7.00 15.10 4.14
CA PRO A 212 -6.04 14.74 3.12
C PRO A 212 -5.19 15.93 2.66
N VAL A 213 -3.87 15.76 2.61
CA VAL A 213 -2.93 16.77 2.11
C VAL A 213 -2.63 16.47 0.65
N ARG A 214 -2.80 17.48 -0.21
CA ARG A 214 -2.44 17.40 -1.64
C ARG A 214 -0.98 17.77 -1.83
N ILE A 215 -0.25 16.91 -2.52
CA ILE A 215 1.15 17.11 -2.86
C ILE A 215 1.26 17.22 -4.37
N GLU A 216 1.82 18.33 -4.85
CA GLU A 216 2.02 18.60 -6.27
C GLU A 216 3.40 18.10 -6.72
N LYS A 217 3.43 17.06 -7.55
CA LYS A 217 4.66 16.44 -8.07
C LYS A 217 4.82 16.75 -9.55
N SER A 218 5.99 17.26 -9.94
CA SER A 218 6.33 17.30 -11.36
C SER A 218 6.57 15.87 -11.86
N LEU A 219 6.14 15.56 -13.07
CA LEU A 219 6.46 14.28 -13.69
C LEU A 219 7.98 14.12 -13.88
N ALA A 220 8.71 15.23 -14.08
CA ALA A 220 10.17 15.24 -14.09
C ALA A 220 10.77 14.69 -12.80
N SER A 221 10.27 15.11 -11.62
CA SER A 221 10.79 14.62 -10.33
C SER A 221 10.66 13.10 -10.18
N MET A 222 9.54 12.53 -10.63
CA MET A 222 9.28 11.09 -10.56
C MET A 222 10.08 10.30 -11.59
N VAL A 223 10.28 10.86 -12.79
CA VAL A 223 11.19 10.28 -13.80
C VAL A 223 12.62 10.25 -13.27
N GLN A 224 13.11 11.35 -12.67
CA GLN A 224 14.45 11.40 -12.06
C GLN A 224 14.61 10.36 -10.93
N GLU A 225 13.56 10.12 -10.14
CA GLU A 225 13.58 9.06 -9.11
C GLU A 225 13.74 7.68 -9.75
N VAL A 226 13.02 7.38 -10.83
CA VAL A 226 13.17 6.12 -11.58
C VAL A 226 14.58 6.00 -12.20
N GLU A 227 15.13 7.08 -12.77
CA GLU A 227 16.50 7.10 -13.31
C GLU A 227 17.53 6.78 -12.22
N ALA A 228 17.42 7.39 -11.04
CA ALA A 228 18.30 7.14 -9.91
C ALA A 228 18.21 5.68 -9.44
N LEU A 229 17.00 5.12 -9.33
CA LEU A 229 16.80 3.72 -8.95
C LEU A 229 17.43 2.75 -9.95
N THR A 230 17.24 2.97 -11.26
CA THR A 230 17.85 2.13 -12.31
C THR A 230 19.36 2.33 -12.50
N THR A 231 19.93 3.38 -11.88
CA THR A 231 21.38 3.56 -11.80
C THR A 231 21.97 2.73 -10.65
N LEU A 232 21.21 2.57 -9.56
CA LEU A 232 21.62 1.80 -8.39
C LEU A 232 21.46 0.28 -8.58
N PHE A 233 20.41 -0.12 -9.28
CA PHE A 233 20.03 -1.52 -9.43
C PHE A 233 19.80 -1.88 -10.89
N ASP A 234 20.30 -3.04 -11.29
CA ASP A 234 20.05 -3.59 -12.61
C ASP A 234 18.79 -4.46 -12.59
N PHE A 235 17.71 -3.89 -13.13
CA PHE A 235 16.41 -4.53 -13.28
C PHE A 235 16.15 -5.04 -14.70
N SER A 236 17.14 -5.00 -15.60
CA SER A 236 16.97 -5.37 -17.02
C SER A 236 16.59 -6.83 -17.25
N VAL A 237 16.84 -7.69 -16.27
CA VAL A 237 16.55 -9.13 -16.32
C VAL A 237 15.10 -9.48 -15.98
N LEU A 238 14.28 -8.51 -15.55
CA LEU A 238 12.93 -8.78 -15.08
C LEU A 238 11.96 -9.14 -16.21
N ASP A 239 11.30 -10.29 -16.06
CA ASP A 239 10.22 -10.76 -16.93
C ASP A 239 8.85 -10.28 -16.44
N LEU A 240 8.70 -10.01 -15.14
CA LEU A 240 7.43 -9.63 -14.51
C LEU A 240 7.63 -8.82 -13.23
N ILE A 241 6.79 -7.82 -13.03
CA ILE A 241 6.60 -7.14 -11.74
C ILE A 241 5.29 -7.61 -11.11
N ASP A 242 5.38 -8.28 -9.97
CA ASP A 242 4.25 -8.75 -9.16
C ASP A 242 3.91 -7.70 -8.08
N ALA A 243 2.89 -6.89 -8.33
CA ALA A 243 2.61 -5.68 -7.57
C ALA A 243 1.46 -5.85 -6.58
N TYR A 244 1.76 -5.72 -5.28
CA TYR A 244 0.78 -5.78 -4.18
C TYR A 244 0.40 -4.39 -3.65
N VAL A 245 0.75 -3.35 -4.40
CA VAL A 245 0.48 -1.96 -4.06
C VAL A 245 -0.21 -1.27 -5.20
N SER A 246 -1.18 -0.42 -4.86
CA SER A 246 -1.88 0.38 -5.85
C SER A 246 -1.01 1.58 -6.29
N PRO A 247 -1.01 1.93 -7.59
CA PRO A 247 -0.34 3.13 -8.10
C PRO A 247 -1.04 4.44 -7.71
N VAL A 248 -2.14 4.39 -6.95
CA VAL A 248 -2.75 5.58 -6.34
C VAL A 248 -1.80 6.29 -5.36
N HIS A 249 -0.89 5.54 -4.75
CA HIS A 249 0.15 6.07 -3.88
C HIS A 249 1.46 6.22 -4.64
N MET A 250 2.24 7.25 -4.32
CA MET A 250 3.48 7.55 -5.05
C MET A 250 4.47 6.37 -5.09
N TYR A 251 4.60 5.60 -3.99
CA TYR A 251 5.42 4.38 -4.00
C TYR A 251 4.95 3.37 -5.05
N GLY A 252 3.65 3.05 -5.09
CA GLY A 252 3.10 2.17 -6.11
C GLY A 252 3.23 2.77 -7.51
N PHE A 253 3.03 4.08 -7.67
CA PHE A 253 3.19 4.77 -8.94
C PHE A 253 4.61 4.61 -9.50
N ILE A 254 5.64 4.81 -8.67
CA ILE A 254 7.03 4.63 -9.09
C ILE A 254 7.33 3.17 -9.43
N TRP A 255 7.07 2.24 -8.51
CA TRP A 255 7.57 0.87 -8.63
C TRP A 255 6.70 -0.08 -9.44
N SER A 256 5.39 0.19 -9.53
CA SER A 256 4.44 -0.68 -10.24
C SER A 256 3.85 -0.04 -11.49
N PHE A 257 4.23 1.19 -11.84
CA PHE A 257 3.78 1.82 -13.08
C PHE A 257 4.93 2.49 -13.86
N LEU A 258 5.57 3.51 -13.30
CA LEU A 258 6.56 4.30 -14.05
C LEU A 258 7.86 3.52 -14.33
N LEU A 259 8.38 2.79 -13.34
CA LEU A 259 9.53 1.90 -13.50
C LEU A 259 9.24 0.79 -14.53
N PRO A 260 8.16 0.00 -14.43
CA PRO A 260 7.84 -1.01 -15.45
C PRO A 260 7.71 -0.46 -16.86
N LEU A 261 7.12 0.74 -17.04
CA LEU A 261 7.04 1.37 -18.36
C LEU A 261 8.41 1.70 -18.93
N LYS A 262 9.38 2.06 -18.09
CA LYS A 262 10.78 2.26 -18.51
C LYS A 262 11.44 0.95 -18.92
N LEU A 263 11.22 -0.10 -18.14
CA LEU A 263 11.81 -1.42 -18.36
C LEU A 263 11.12 -2.20 -19.47
N GLU A 264 9.95 -1.74 -19.93
CA GLU A 264 9.03 -2.47 -20.81
C GLU A 264 8.63 -3.85 -20.22
N THR A 265 8.62 -3.93 -18.90
CA THR A 265 8.32 -5.17 -18.15
C THR A 265 6.83 -5.23 -17.81
N PRO A 266 6.16 -6.37 -18.06
CA PRO A 266 4.78 -6.60 -17.63
C PRO A 266 4.56 -6.40 -16.13
N VAL A 267 3.38 -5.91 -15.75
CA VAL A 267 2.97 -5.76 -14.34
C VAL A 267 1.72 -6.55 -14.05
N MET A 268 1.76 -7.35 -13.00
CA MET A 268 0.61 -8.06 -12.47
C MET A 268 0.15 -7.44 -11.16
N TYR A 269 -0.99 -6.75 -11.18
CA TYR A 269 -1.57 -6.17 -9.98
C TYR A 269 -2.35 -7.22 -9.18
N GLN A 270 -1.91 -7.42 -7.96
CA GLN A 270 -2.53 -8.28 -6.96
C GLN A 270 -3.50 -7.48 -6.10
N SER A 271 -4.54 -8.15 -5.60
CA SER A 271 -5.51 -7.55 -4.67
C SER A 271 -6.00 -8.59 -3.68
N ASN A 272 -6.61 -8.14 -2.56
CA ASN A 272 -7.17 -9.04 -1.56
C ASN A 272 -8.20 -10.01 -2.13
N THR A 273 -8.89 -9.61 -3.21
CA THR A 273 -9.92 -10.40 -3.87
C THR A 273 -9.39 -11.18 -5.07
N LEU A 274 -8.20 -10.87 -5.57
CA LEU A 274 -7.60 -11.56 -6.71
C LEU A 274 -6.09 -11.70 -6.51
N LEU A 275 -5.68 -12.93 -6.20
CA LEU A 275 -4.28 -13.34 -6.17
C LEU A 275 -3.95 -14.26 -7.33
N ARG A 276 -3.09 -13.82 -8.22
CA ARG A 276 -2.66 -14.61 -9.37
C ARG A 276 -1.34 -15.30 -9.08
N PRO A 277 -1.22 -16.61 -9.34
CA PRO A 277 0.09 -17.24 -9.34
C PRO A 277 0.93 -16.70 -10.49
N VAL A 278 2.23 -16.58 -10.27
CA VAL A 278 3.18 -16.35 -11.35
C VAL A 278 3.22 -17.60 -12.24
N SER A 279 3.19 -17.40 -13.56
CA SER A 279 3.25 -18.47 -14.55
C SER A 279 4.61 -19.19 -14.52
N GLU A 280 4.63 -20.51 -14.70
CA GLU A 280 5.87 -21.30 -14.75
C GLU A 280 6.82 -20.90 -15.91
N THR A 281 6.31 -20.17 -16.90
CA THR A 281 7.08 -19.65 -18.03
C THR A 281 7.86 -18.38 -17.72
N VAL A 282 7.60 -17.74 -16.57
CA VAL A 282 8.29 -16.53 -16.10
C VAL A 282 9.48 -16.97 -15.26
N SER A 283 10.65 -16.33 -15.42
CA SER A 283 11.87 -16.75 -14.72
C SER A 283 12.37 -15.72 -13.72
N HIS A 284 12.16 -14.43 -13.97
CA HIS A 284 12.70 -13.35 -13.14
C HIS A 284 11.59 -12.38 -12.74
N VAL A 285 11.23 -12.41 -11.46
CA VAL A 285 10.12 -11.65 -10.89
C VAL A 285 10.62 -10.66 -9.86
N MET A 286 10.06 -9.46 -9.87
CA MET A 286 10.14 -8.53 -8.75
C MET A 286 8.80 -8.47 -8.02
N ALA A 287 8.78 -8.74 -6.73
CA ALA A 287 7.64 -8.43 -5.87
C ALA A 287 7.72 -6.97 -5.39
N VAL A 288 6.67 -6.17 -5.61
CA VAL A 288 6.56 -4.81 -5.05
C VAL A 288 5.54 -4.84 -3.90
N SER A 289 6.02 -4.71 -2.68
CA SER A 289 5.25 -5.00 -1.46
C SER A 289 5.34 -3.92 -0.39
N VAL A 290 4.56 -4.12 0.67
CA VAL A 290 4.61 -3.37 1.94
C VAL A 290 4.81 -4.35 3.11
N PRO A 291 5.34 -3.90 4.26
CA PRO A 291 5.65 -4.81 5.37
C PRO A 291 4.46 -5.65 5.88
N SER A 292 3.23 -5.13 5.78
CA SER A 292 2.02 -5.80 6.28
C SER A 292 1.66 -7.08 5.53
N ILE A 293 2.08 -7.22 4.27
CA ILE A 293 1.75 -8.40 3.46
C ILE A 293 2.84 -9.49 3.49
N TRP A 294 3.93 -9.25 4.21
CA TRP A 294 5.09 -10.15 4.22
C TRP A 294 4.74 -11.58 4.62
N GLN A 295 3.88 -11.78 5.63
CA GLN A 295 3.55 -13.14 6.07
C GLN A 295 2.87 -13.94 4.94
N SER A 296 1.91 -13.34 4.26
CA SER A 296 1.24 -13.96 3.11
C SER A 296 2.17 -14.14 1.91
N LEU A 297 3.00 -13.14 1.61
CA LEU A 297 3.90 -13.17 0.46
C LEU A 297 5.05 -14.16 0.64
N SER A 298 5.69 -14.20 1.80
CA SER A 298 6.92 -14.97 2.05
C SER A 298 6.76 -16.47 1.81
N GLY A 299 5.58 -17.03 2.06
CA GLY A 299 5.26 -18.43 1.76
C GLY A 299 5.00 -18.73 0.28
N ALA A 300 4.68 -17.71 -0.51
CA ALA A 300 4.40 -17.81 -1.94
C ALA A 300 5.64 -17.53 -2.82
N LEU A 301 6.73 -17.01 -2.25
CA LEU A 301 7.97 -16.75 -2.97
C LEU A 301 8.61 -18.04 -3.47
N THR A 302 8.91 -18.09 -4.76
CA THR A 302 9.58 -19.20 -5.45
C THR A 302 10.95 -18.77 -5.97
N ALA A 303 11.71 -19.70 -6.57
CA ALA A 303 13.01 -19.42 -7.18
C ALA A 303 12.95 -18.40 -8.35
N GLN A 304 11.76 -18.12 -8.88
CA GLN A 304 11.58 -17.10 -9.93
C GLN A 304 11.75 -15.67 -9.39
N TYR A 305 11.59 -15.45 -8.08
CA TYR A 305 11.68 -14.11 -7.50
C TYR A 305 13.13 -13.71 -7.31
N ARG A 306 13.53 -12.65 -8.02
CA ARG A 306 14.89 -12.09 -7.95
C ARG A 306 14.96 -10.87 -7.07
N TYR A 307 13.87 -10.11 -6.99
CA TYR A 307 13.77 -8.95 -6.12
C TYR A 307 12.49 -8.97 -5.30
N ILE A 308 12.58 -8.50 -4.06
CA ILE A 308 11.45 -7.95 -3.32
C ILE A 308 11.78 -6.50 -2.97
N VAL A 309 10.89 -5.58 -3.32
CA VAL A 309 11.02 -4.18 -2.98
C VAL A 309 9.97 -3.85 -1.96
N ASN A 310 10.39 -3.15 -0.91
CA ASN A 310 9.56 -2.80 0.20
C ASN A 310 9.68 -1.31 0.51
N SER A 311 8.53 -0.69 0.78
CA SER A 311 8.47 0.67 1.29
C SER A 311 7.17 0.86 2.08
N GLY A 312 6.82 2.09 2.39
CA GLY A 312 5.55 2.37 3.06
C GLY A 312 5.52 1.93 4.52
N GLY A 313 6.67 1.66 5.15
CA GLY A 313 6.81 1.39 6.59
C GLY A 313 8.13 0.69 6.89
N LYS A 314 8.56 0.68 8.16
CA LYS A 314 9.76 -0.07 8.56
C LYS A 314 9.54 -1.56 8.29
N PHE A 315 10.49 -2.21 7.60
CA PHE A 315 10.38 -3.65 7.40
C PHE A 315 10.43 -4.44 8.70
N GLY A 316 11.15 -3.99 9.73
CA GLY A 316 11.09 -4.61 11.07
C GLY A 316 12.01 -5.82 11.24
N GLU A 317 12.60 -5.95 12.43
CA GLU A 317 13.72 -6.88 12.70
C GLU A 317 13.35 -8.35 12.44
N GLN A 318 12.16 -8.75 12.88
CA GLN A 318 11.72 -10.13 12.69
C GLN A 318 11.59 -10.48 11.20
N ARG A 319 11.00 -9.61 10.39
CA ARG A 319 10.83 -9.86 8.96
C ARG A 319 12.19 -9.87 8.26
N ASP A 320 13.12 -9.02 8.71
CA ASP A 320 14.51 -9.01 8.25
C ASP A 320 15.21 -10.36 8.50
N VAL A 321 15.09 -10.91 9.72
CA VAL A 321 15.62 -12.23 10.08
C VAL A 321 14.94 -13.35 9.28
N GLN A 322 13.62 -13.27 9.07
CA GLN A 322 12.88 -14.23 8.27
C GLN A 322 13.34 -14.22 6.81
N PHE A 323 13.53 -13.02 6.24
CA PHE A 323 14.04 -12.83 4.88
C PHE A 323 15.46 -13.41 4.74
N ALA A 324 16.37 -13.09 5.65
CA ALA A 324 17.74 -13.62 5.63
C ALA A 324 17.77 -15.16 5.65
N LYS A 325 16.93 -15.79 6.50
CA LYS A 325 16.80 -17.25 6.53
C LYS A 325 16.23 -17.81 5.23
N LEU A 326 15.25 -17.14 4.63
CA LEU A 326 14.65 -17.56 3.36
C LEU A 326 15.69 -17.55 2.23
N VAL A 327 16.47 -16.48 2.12
CA VAL A 327 17.55 -16.36 1.14
C VAL A 327 18.61 -17.45 1.35
N GLN A 328 19.07 -17.62 2.58
CA GLN A 328 20.12 -18.62 2.88
C GLN A 328 19.68 -20.06 2.61
N SER A 329 18.41 -20.40 2.89
CA SER A 329 17.95 -21.80 2.89
C SER A 329 17.23 -22.24 1.61
N LYS A 330 16.59 -21.32 0.89
CA LYS A 330 15.69 -21.67 -0.22
C LYS A 330 15.92 -20.84 -1.48
N LEU A 331 16.17 -19.54 -1.32
CA LEU A 331 16.16 -18.57 -2.41
C LEU A 331 17.46 -17.74 -2.43
N PRO A 332 18.64 -18.35 -2.68
CA PRO A 332 19.94 -17.67 -2.58
C PRO A 332 20.10 -16.49 -3.56
N GLU A 333 19.24 -16.48 -4.57
CA GLU A 333 19.18 -15.50 -5.64
C GLU A 333 18.26 -14.31 -5.31
N LEU A 334 17.41 -14.41 -4.29
CA LEU A 334 16.48 -13.35 -3.94
C LEU A 334 17.21 -12.19 -3.23
N GLN A 335 17.01 -10.96 -3.73
CA GLN A 335 17.49 -9.74 -3.09
C GLN A 335 16.31 -8.91 -2.56
N GLY A 336 16.46 -8.35 -1.37
CA GLY A 336 15.45 -7.50 -0.76
C GLY A 336 15.92 -6.06 -0.65
N ILE A 337 15.13 -5.12 -1.14
CA ILE A 337 15.42 -3.69 -1.14
C ILE A 337 14.36 -2.99 -0.27
N ASP A 338 14.79 -2.34 0.80
CA ASP A 338 13.91 -1.54 1.66
C ASP A 338 14.19 -0.05 1.42
N VAL A 339 13.18 0.68 0.94
CA VAL A 339 13.30 2.07 0.49
C VAL A 339 12.64 3.00 1.50
N LEU A 340 13.43 3.88 2.08
CA LEU A 340 12.97 4.97 2.94
C LEU A 340 12.55 6.16 2.07
N GLY A 341 11.31 6.62 2.26
CA GLY A 341 10.78 7.77 1.54
C GLY A 341 9.36 8.13 1.96
N SER A 342 8.84 9.16 1.33
CA SER A 342 7.49 9.67 1.52
C SER A 342 6.96 10.26 0.22
N THR A 343 5.67 10.61 0.17
CA THR A 343 5.09 11.29 -1.00
C THR A 343 5.70 12.68 -1.19
N GLU A 344 6.07 13.33 -0.09
CA GLU A 344 6.67 14.65 -0.04
C GLU A 344 8.12 14.62 -0.55
N THR A 345 8.91 13.64 -0.12
CA THR A 345 10.36 13.63 -0.34
C THR A 345 10.83 12.84 -1.57
N GLY A 346 10.00 11.96 -2.13
CA GLY A 346 10.51 10.86 -2.94
C GLY A 346 11.27 9.84 -2.09
N ALA A 347 11.93 8.89 -2.76
CA ALA A 347 12.91 8.01 -2.14
C ALA A 347 14.12 8.82 -1.62
N ILE A 348 14.43 8.65 -0.34
CA ILE A 348 15.55 9.32 0.34
C ILE A 348 16.77 8.39 0.35
N ALA A 349 16.56 7.15 0.77
CA ALA A 349 17.62 6.19 1.04
C ALA A 349 17.11 4.76 0.86
N TYR A 350 18.01 3.80 0.69
CA TYR A 350 17.69 2.38 0.60
C TYR A 350 18.62 1.54 1.49
N ARG A 351 18.22 0.30 1.78
CA ARG A 351 19.09 -0.71 2.37
C ARG A 351 18.77 -2.09 1.80
N MET A 352 19.72 -3.02 1.91
CA MET A 352 19.52 -4.41 1.53
C MET A 352 18.99 -5.21 2.73
N ILE A 353 17.77 -5.74 2.59
CA ILE A 353 17.08 -6.54 3.61
C ILE A 353 17.88 -7.81 3.91
N GLY A 354 18.02 -8.16 5.18
CA GLY A 354 18.75 -9.35 5.63
C GLY A 354 20.28 -9.27 5.48
N GLN A 355 20.81 -8.14 4.98
CA GLN A 355 22.24 -7.91 4.80
C GLN A 355 22.72 -6.69 5.60
N ASP A 356 22.02 -5.56 5.46
CA ASP A 356 22.35 -4.33 6.19
C ASP A 356 21.70 -4.29 7.57
N ASN A 357 22.25 -3.47 8.47
CA ASN A 357 21.58 -3.14 9.72
C ASN A 357 20.22 -2.47 9.42
N ILE A 358 19.17 -2.87 10.14
CA ILE A 358 17.80 -2.44 9.89
C ILE A 358 17.59 -0.92 9.95
N GLN A 359 18.42 -0.20 10.71
CA GLN A 359 18.33 1.25 10.83
C GLN A 359 19.26 1.98 9.86
N THR A 360 20.20 1.28 9.23
CA THR A 360 21.22 1.91 8.39
C THR A 360 20.78 1.89 6.94
N TYR A 361 20.66 3.08 6.35
CA TYR A 361 20.29 3.26 4.94
C TYR A 361 21.40 4.00 4.19
N GLN A 362 21.56 3.71 2.91
CA GLN A 362 22.39 4.43 1.96
C GLN A 362 21.53 5.48 1.24
N LEU A 363 21.94 6.75 1.23
CA LEU A 363 21.23 7.79 0.48
C LEU A 363 21.18 7.45 -1.01
N LEU A 364 20.06 7.77 -1.65
CA LEU A 364 19.96 7.70 -3.11
C LEU A 364 20.90 8.73 -3.77
N PRO A 365 21.28 8.50 -5.04
CA PRO A 365 21.95 9.51 -5.85
C PRO A 365 21.15 10.83 -5.84
N THR A 366 21.87 11.96 -5.86
CA THR A 366 21.35 13.34 -5.82
C THR A 366 20.60 13.76 -4.55
N VAL A 367 20.30 12.84 -3.62
CA VAL A 367 19.78 13.18 -2.30
C VAL A 367 20.92 13.63 -1.39
N SER A 368 20.78 14.83 -0.81
CA SER A 368 21.68 15.32 0.23
C SER A 368 20.92 15.91 1.41
N LEU A 369 21.56 15.91 2.56
CA LEU A 369 20.97 16.31 3.82
C LEU A 369 21.89 17.32 4.50
N GLN A 370 21.32 18.42 4.98
CA GLN A 370 22.06 19.44 5.70
C GLN A 370 21.47 19.64 7.10
N PRO A 371 22.28 19.75 8.15
CA PRO A 371 21.80 20.08 9.49
C PRO A 371 21.02 21.40 9.52
N SER A 372 20.01 21.45 10.39
CA SER A 372 19.17 22.63 10.68
C SER A 372 18.75 22.62 12.14
N ASP A 373 18.22 23.73 12.65
CA ASP A 373 17.85 23.88 14.07
C ASP A 373 16.88 22.79 14.56
N ASP A 374 15.97 22.36 13.70
CA ASP A 374 14.96 21.33 14.01
C ASP A 374 15.30 19.95 13.41
N GLY A 375 16.54 19.68 13.02
CA GLY A 375 17.01 18.38 12.50
C GLY A 375 17.78 18.50 11.19
N HIS A 376 17.21 18.04 10.07
CA HIS A 376 17.85 18.13 8.76
C HIS A 376 16.90 18.70 7.70
N LEU A 377 17.47 19.50 6.78
CA LEU A 377 16.88 19.83 5.49
C LEU A 377 17.30 18.77 4.47
N ILE A 378 16.36 18.35 3.63
CA ILE A 378 16.61 17.50 2.48
C ILE A 378 16.64 18.33 1.20
N TYR A 379 17.63 18.05 0.35
CA TYR A 379 17.77 18.54 -1.01
C TYR A 379 17.72 17.33 -1.95
N SER A 380 16.84 17.38 -2.95
CA SER A 380 16.69 16.30 -3.93
C SER A 380 15.91 16.80 -5.15
N ASP A 381 16.21 16.22 -6.31
CA ASP A 381 15.41 16.40 -7.53
C ASP A 381 14.00 15.77 -7.41
N PHE A 382 13.79 14.96 -6.36
CA PHE A 382 12.52 14.26 -6.10
C PHE A 382 11.59 15.05 -5.18
N LEU A 383 11.85 16.33 -4.89
CA LEU A 383 10.97 17.16 -4.06
C LEU A 383 9.72 17.64 -4.83
N PRO A 384 8.71 18.20 -4.14
CA PRO A 384 7.51 18.71 -4.80
C PRO A 384 7.84 19.84 -5.79
N LEU A 385 6.94 20.13 -6.73
CA LEU A 385 7.17 21.13 -7.75
C LEU A 385 7.53 22.49 -7.13
N GLY A 386 8.66 23.07 -7.54
CA GLY A 386 9.12 24.37 -7.06
C GLY A 386 9.75 24.38 -5.66
N VAL A 387 9.94 23.22 -5.04
CA VAL A 387 10.58 23.08 -3.72
C VAL A 387 12.05 22.69 -3.90
N GLU A 388 12.95 23.59 -3.52
CA GLU A 388 14.41 23.35 -3.58
C GLU A 388 14.91 22.50 -2.40
N CYS A 389 14.37 22.75 -1.21
CA CYS A 389 14.64 21.96 -0.01
C CYS A 389 13.42 21.92 0.91
N ALA A 390 13.37 20.90 1.77
CA ALA A 390 12.29 20.73 2.73
C ALA A 390 12.83 20.23 4.08
N PRO A 391 12.18 20.54 5.21
CA PRO A 391 12.50 19.89 6.48
C PRO A 391 12.15 18.41 6.43
N LEU A 392 13.01 17.58 7.00
CA LEU A 392 12.76 16.14 7.13
C LEU A 392 11.89 15.86 8.37
N ASP A 393 10.83 15.07 8.22
CA ASP A 393 10.03 14.61 9.36
C ASP A 393 10.65 13.41 10.09
N ASP A 394 11.74 12.86 9.58
CA ASP A 394 12.45 11.74 10.15
C ASP A 394 13.65 12.23 10.99
N LYS A 395 13.85 11.59 12.15
CA LYS A 395 15.06 11.73 12.95
C LYS A 395 16.11 10.84 12.34
N ILE A 396 17.21 11.44 11.95
CA ILE A 396 18.32 10.75 11.29
C ILE A 396 19.65 11.20 11.88
N GLU A 397 20.62 10.30 11.86
CA GLU A 397 22.03 10.60 12.10
C GLU A 397 22.79 10.40 10.79
N LEU A 398 23.57 11.39 10.38
CA LEU A 398 24.44 11.27 9.22
C LEU A 398 25.69 10.47 9.58
N LEU A 399 25.97 9.43 8.81
CA LEU A 399 27.16 8.60 8.91
C LEU A 399 28.10 8.89 7.74
N ALA A 400 29.32 8.34 7.80
CA ALA A 400 30.25 8.41 6.68
C ALA A 400 29.70 7.72 5.41
N ASN A 401 30.23 8.10 4.24
CA ASN A 401 29.90 7.52 2.93
C ASN A 401 28.42 7.66 2.52
N ASN A 402 27.78 8.79 2.85
CA ASN A 402 26.37 9.07 2.55
C ASN A 402 25.41 8.01 3.11
N LYS A 403 25.77 7.39 4.23
CA LYS A 403 24.87 6.53 4.99
C LYS A 403 24.15 7.34 6.07
N ILE A 404 22.98 6.87 6.46
CA ILE A 404 22.18 7.46 7.53
C ILE A 404 21.73 6.37 8.50
N LEU A 405 21.58 6.72 9.76
CA LEU A 405 20.85 5.93 10.74
C LEU A 405 19.44 6.50 10.91
N HIS A 406 18.40 5.71 10.65
CA HIS A 406 17.00 6.11 10.81
C HIS A 406 16.52 5.86 12.24
N LEU A 407 16.35 6.94 13.00
CA LEU A 407 15.98 6.93 14.41
C LEU A 407 14.45 7.02 14.64
N GLY A 408 13.64 6.97 13.57
CA GLY A 408 12.18 7.09 13.63
C GLY A 408 11.68 8.48 13.23
N ARG A 409 10.39 8.76 13.42
CA ARG A 409 9.77 10.04 13.04
C ARG A 409 9.82 11.10 14.16
N LYS A 410 9.79 12.37 13.77
CA LYS A 410 9.66 13.54 14.66
C LYS A 410 8.23 13.74 15.15
N ASP A 411 7.25 13.50 14.29
CA ASP A 411 5.84 13.86 14.45
C ASP A 411 4.98 12.88 15.26
N ASN A 412 5.58 11.89 15.94
CA ASN A 412 4.86 10.82 16.66
C ASN A 412 3.78 10.12 15.79
N VAL A 413 3.92 10.13 14.47
CA VAL A 413 3.05 9.38 13.55
C VAL A 413 3.48 7.93 13.51
N PHE A 414 2.53 7.02 13.70
CA PHE A 414 2.74 5.57 13.64
C PHE A 414 1.91 4.96 12.51
N LYS A 415 2.30 3.77 12.07
CA LYS A 415 1.54 3.00 11.08
C LYS A 415 0.82 1.86 11.79
N PHE A 416 -0.50 1.81 11.65
CA PHE A 416 -1.33 0.75 12.20
C PHE A 416 -2.20 0.18 11.10
N LYS A 417 -2.14 -1.13 10.88
CA LYS A 417 -2.82 -1.79 9.75
C LYS A 417 -2.56 -1.11 8.38
N GLY A 418 -1.33 -0.66 8.14
CA GLY A 418 -0.94 -0.02 6.87
C GLY A 418 -1.39 1.43 6.68
N LYS A 419 -2.23 1.99 7.57
CA LYS A 419 -2.62 3.41 7.56
C LYS A 419 -1.76 4.22 8.53
N ARG A 420 -1.50 5.49 8.20
CA ARG A 420 -0.78 6.43 9.06
C ARG A 420 -1.75 7.09 10.04
N TYR A 421 -1.40 7.08 11.32
CA TYR A 421 -2.13 7.77 12.37
C TYR A 421 -1.19 8.61 13.22
N SER A 422 -1.67 9.76 13.68
CA SER A 422 -0.94 10.60 14.62
C SER A 422 -1.21 10.14 16.06
N LEU A 423 -0.16 9.81 16.82
CA LEU A 423 -0.31 9.59 18.26
C LEU A 423 -0.88 10.84 18.93
N LYS A 424 -0.53 12.03 18.43
CA LYS A 424 -1.03 13.31 18.95
C LYS A 424 -2.53 13.48 18.71
N ALA A 425 -3.04 13.13 17.53
CA ALA A 425 -4.48 13.21 17.25
C ALA A 425 -5.29 12.26 18.17
N ILE A 426 -4.73 11.09 18.48
CA ILE A 426 -5.33 10.14 19.42
C ILE A 426 -5.27 10.68 20.84
N GLU A 427 -4.12 11.21 21.26
CA GLU A 427 -3.92 11.86 22.57
C GLU A 427 -4.90 13.03 22.77
N ASP A 428 -5.12 13.85 21.75
CA ASP A 428 -6.05 14.98 21.80
C ASP A 428 -7.51 14.53 21.94
N LYS A 429 -7.94 13.50 21.21
CA LYS A 429 -9.29 12.93 21.38
C LYS A 429 -9.49 12.30 22.76
N LEU A 430 -8.50 11.59 23.27
CA LEU A 430 -8.55 11.05 24.63
C LEU A 430 -8.58 12.16 25.68
N SER A 431 -7.88 13.29 25.44
CA SER A 431 -7.86 14.42 26.38
C SER A 431 -9.22 15.12 26.48
N GLN A 432 -10.02 15.09 25.42
CA GLN A 432 -11.41 15.54 25.46
C GLN A 432 -12.27 14.60 26.31
N LEU A 433 -12.08 13.29 26.13
CA LEU A 433 -12.82 12.25 26.86
C LEU A 433 -12.46 12.21 28.36
N PHE A 434 -11.18 12.38 28.69
CA PHE A 434 -10.65 12.38 30.06
C PHE A 434 -10.27 13.80 30.51
N SER A 435 -11.16 14.76 30.27
CA SER A 435 -10.91 16.16 30.63
C SER A 435 -10.56 16.28 32.13
N GLY A 436 -9.46 16.97 32.42
CA GLY A 436 -8.95 17.15 33.78
C GLY A 436 -8.02 16.05 34.30
N HIS A 437 -7.67 15.06 33.47
CA HIS A 437 -6.71 14.00 33.81
C HIS A 437 -5.47 14.04 32.91
N ASP A 438 -4.30 13.79 33.49
CA ASP A 438 -3.07 13.63 32.72
C ASP A 438 -3.08 12.29 31.97
N LEU A 439 -2.64 12.29 30.71
CA LEU A 439 -2.56 11.08 29.92
C LEU A 439 -1.37 11.07 28.96
N ARG A 440 -0.97 9.88 28.53
CA ARG A 440 0.06 9.67 27.49
C ARG A 440 -0.32 8.50 26.61
N VAL A 441 -0.09 8.64 25.30
CA VAL A 441 -0.34 7.59 24.31
C VAL A 441 0.97 7.12 23.70
N TYR A 442 1.12 5.82 23.56
CA TYR A 442 2.27 5.18 22.92
C TYR A 442 1.80 4.17 21.89
N PHE A 443 2.56 4.07 20.81
CA PHE A 443 2.52 2.90 19.95
C PHE A 443 3.73 2.03 20.28
N ILE A 444 3.46 0.81 20.75
CA ILE A 444 4.49 -0.18 21.05
C ILE A 444 4.63 -1.05 19.82
N ASP A 445 5.70 -0.86 19.06
CA ASP A 445 6.02 -1.73 17.94
C ASP A 445 6.16 -3.17 18.46
N GLN A 446 5.35 -4.08 17.90
CA GLN A 446 5.38 -5.50 18.23
C GLN A 446 5.63 -6.24 16.92
N ALA A 447 6.85 -6.78 16.78
CA ALA A 447 7.30 -7.38 15.52
C ALA A 447 6.36 -8.49 15.02
N HIS A 448 5.75 -9.24 15.94
CA HIS A 448 4.85 -10.37 15.67
C HIS A 448 3.39 -9.97 15.43
N ASN A 449 3.03 -8.69 15.55
CA ASN A 449 1.66 -8.22 15.44
C ASN A 449 1.38 -7.79 14.00
N VAL A 450 0.36 -8.39 13.37
CA VAL A 450 -0.09 -8.07 11.99
C VAL A 450 -0.45 -6.58 11.84
N ARG A 451 -0.83 -5.91 12.94
CA ARG A 451 -1.17 -4.49 12.97
C ARG A 451 0.05 -3.57 13.03
N GLY A 452 1.26 -4.11 13.18
CA GLY A 452 2.53 -3.38 13.34
C GLY A 452 2.95 -3.12 14.78
N GLY A 453 2.01 -3.25 15.74
CA GLY A 453 2.21 -2.92 17.14
C GLY A 453 0.91 -2.78 17.91
N GLU A 454 1.03 -2.43 19.18
CA GLU A 454 -0.09 -2.17 20.09
C GLU A 454 -0.16 -0.68 20.42
N LEU A 455 -1.34 -0.09 20.25
CA LEU A 455 -1.61 1.28 20.66
C LEU A 455 -2.14 1.27 22.10
N ILE A 456 -1.43 1.94 23.01
CA ILE A 456 -1.76 1.99 24.43
C ILE A 456 -1.84 3.43 24.91
N ALA A 457 -2.82 3.72 25.78
CA ALA A 457 -2.97 4.99 26.46
C ALA A 457 -2.94 4.78 27.98
N PHE A 458 -2.15 5.59 28.67
CA PHE A 458 -2.11 5.62 30.13
C PHE A 458 -2.82 6.87 30.62
N VAL A 459 -3.77 6.72 31.54
CA VAL A 459 -4.56 7.84 32.09
C VAL A 459 -4.39 7.88 33.61
N ALA A 460 -3.97 9.04 34.13
CA ALA A 460 -3.82 9.31 35.56
C ALA A 460 -5.19 9.55 36.22
N LYS A 461 -5.78 8.48 36.75
CA LYS A 461 -7.09 8.49 37.40
C LYS A 461 -7.18 7.37 38.44
N ALA A 462 -7.72 7.69 39.62
CA ALA A 462 -8.08 6.69 40.63
C ALA A 462 -9.11 5.71 40.04
N SER A 463 -8.74 4.43 40.06
CA SER A 463 -9.44 3.28 39.47
C SER A 463 -10.95 3.43 39.26
N SER A 464 -11.35 3.51 38.00
CA SER A 464 -12.70 3.20 37.52
C SER A 464 -12.56 2.31 36.30
N HIS A 465 -13.23 1.15 36.27
CA HIS A 465 -13.42 0.43 35.01
C HIS A 465 -14.11 1.38 34.04
N PHE A 466 -13.50 1.61 32.89
CA PHE A 466 -14.10 2.38 31.82
C PHE A 466 -14.75 1.39 30.87
N ASP A 467 -16.08 1.30 30.93
CA ASP A 467 -16.83 0.61 29.88
C ASP A 467 -16.68 1.39 28.59
N ILE A 468 -16.31 0.70 27.51
CA ILE A 468 -16.30 1.27 26.16
C ILE A 468 -17.75 1.51 25.76
N THR A 469 -18.28 2.68 26.13
CA THR A 469 -19.60 3.15 25.70
C THR A 469 -19.61 3.39 24.19
N ASP A 470 -20.80 3.46 23.60
CA ASP A 470 -20.99 3.81 22.20
C ASP A 470 -20.40 5.19 21.85
N GLU A 471 -20.26 6.09 22.83
CA GLU A 471 -19.66 7.42 22.68
C GLU A 471 -18.18 7.37 22.32
N VAL A 472 -17.39 6.45 22.90
CA VAL A 472 -15.97 6.28 22.53
C VAL A 472 -15.85 5.65 21.15
N ARG A 473 -16.70 4.68 20.81
CA ARG A 473 -16.71 4.13 19.45
C ARG A 473 -17.10 5.18 18.42
N ALA A 474 -18.07 6.04 18.73
CA ALA A 474 -18.48 7.15 17.87
C ALA A 474 -17.35 8.18 17.68
N LEU A 475 -16.63 8.54 18.75
CA LEU A 475 -15.51 9.48 18.69
C LEU A 475 -14.30 8.93 17.91
N PHE A 476 -14.12 7.61 17.84
CA PHE A 476 -12.98 6.95 17.22
C PHE A 476 -13.33 6.21 15.91
N GLN A 477 -14.44 6.52 15.23
CA GLN A 477 -14.85 5.83 13.98
C GLN A 477 -13.73 5.71 12.92
N ASP A 478 -12.92 6.76 12.75
CA ASP A 478 -11.82 6.79 11.76
C ASP A 478 -10.41 6.63 12.37
N LEU A 479 -10.31 6.35 13.67
CA LEU A 479 -9.03 6.24 14.38
C LEU A 479 -8.90 4.89 15.10
N PRO A 480 -7.68 4.35 15.24
CA PRO A 480 -7.46 3.16 16.03
C PRO A 480 -7.78 3.44 17.50
N ILE A 481 -8.57 2.56 18.10
CA ILE A 481 -8.93 2.64 19.52
C ILE A 481 -7.73 2.13 20.34
N PRO A 482 -7.16 2.94 21.24
CA PRO A 482 -6.07 2.52 22.12
C PRO A 482 -6.59 1.57 23.20
N LYS A 483 -5.75 0.64 23.65
CA LYS A 483 -5.95 -0.02 24.94
C LYS A 483 -5.70 1.01 26.04
N ILE A 484 -6.65 1.22 26.94
CA ILE A 484 -6.54 2.22 28.01
C ILE A 484 -6.16 1.53 29.32
N GLU A 485 -5.05 1.94 29.92
CA GLU A 485 -4.62 1.52 31.26
C GLU A 485 -4.76 2.72 32.22
N PHE A 486 -5.53 2.55 33.29
CA PHE A 486 -5.65 3.55 34.34
C PHE A 486 -4.56 3.36 35.39
N ILE A 487 -3.91 4.46 35.78
CA ILE A 487 -2.91 4.47 36.85
C ILE A 487 -3.17 5.66 37.77
N ASP A 488 -2.71 5.58 39.02
CA ASP A 488 -3.01 6.63 40.00
C ASP A 488 -2.33 7.97 39.65
N GLU A 489 -1.16 7.91 39.01
CA GLU A 489 -0.38 9.08 38.56
C GLU A 489 0.65 8.67 37.50
N LEU A 490 0.97 9.56 36.54
CA LEU A 490 2.05 9.33 35.58
C LEU A 490 3.43 9.42 36.29
N PRO A 491 4.24 8.35 36.31
CA PRO A 491 5.56 8.40 36.94
C PRO A 491 6.52 9.26 36.12
N THR A 492 7.18 10.19 36.78
CA THR A 492 8.25 11.00 36.20
C THR A 492 9.62 10.52 36.67
N ASN A 493 10.59 10.48 35.78
CA ASN A 493 11.99 10.23 36.16
C ASN A 493 12.60 11.44 36.91
N ALA A 494 13.87 11.32 37.34
CA ALA A 494 14.60 12.39 38.03
C ALA A 494 14.72 13.72 37.23
N MET A 495 14.41 13.71 35.93
CA MET A 495 14.38 14.87 35.04
C MET A 495 12.95 15.38 34.77
N GLY A 496 11.94 14.88 35.49
CA GLY A 496 10.54 15.28 35.33
C GLY A 496 9.85 14.70 34.08
N LYS A 497 10.47 13.76 33.35
CA LYS A 497 9.93 13.18 32.12
C LYS A 497 9.21 11.85 32.39
N VAL A 498 8.01 11.70 31.83
CA VAL A 498 7.26 10.44 31.80
C VAL A 498 7.80 9.55 30.68
N THR A 499 8.12 8.29 30.98
CA THR A 499 8.63 7.30 30.00
C THR A 499 7.71 6.09 29.90
N LEU A 500 7.68 5.44 28.74
CA LEU A 500 6.92 4.20 28.54
C LEU A 500 7.34 3.11 29.55
N GLN A 501 8.65 2.95 29.79
CA GLN A 501 9.18 1.98 30.74
C GLN A 501 8.66 2.23 32.16
N GLY A 502 8.69 3.48 32.64
CA GLY A 502 8.19 3.82 33.97
C GLY A 502 6.69 3.59 34.11
N LEU A 503 5.92 3.85 33.05
CA LEU A 503 4.47 3.58 33.01
C LEU A 503 4.17 2.07 33.06
N GLN A 504 4.91 1.25 32.30
CA GLN A 504 4.76 -0.21 32.29
C GLN A 504 5.13 -0.84 33.64
N GLU A 505 6.20 -0.37 34.29
CA GLU A 505 6.58 -0.81 35.64
C GLU A 505 5.49 -0.49 36.66
N LYS A 506 4.87 0.70 36.56
CA LYS A 506 3.78 1.11 37.46
C LYS A 506 2.54 0.24 37.28
N VAL A 507 2.14 -0.05 36.04
CA VAL A 507 1.02 -0.99 35.77
C VAL A 507 1.35 -2.40 36.26
N ARG A 508 2.60 -2.87 36.12
CA ARG A 508 3.00 -4.19 36.63
C ARG A 508 2.90 -4.28 38.15
N ASN A 509 3.34 -3.24 38.86
CA ASN A 509 3.31 -3.20 40.32
C ASN A 509 1.90 -3.04 40.89
N ALA A 510 0.96 -2.45 40.14
CA ALA A 510 -0.43 -2.32 40.55
C ALA A 510 -1.25 -3.61 40.38
N ARG A 511 -0.71 -4.62 39.65
CA ARG A 511 -1.36 -5.93 39.40
C ARG A 511 -0.85 -7.05 40.29
N VAL A 512 0.15 -6.79 41.14
CA VAL A 512 0.66 -7.67 42.20
C VAL A 512 0.01 -7.24 43.51
#